data_AF-A0A3E0K8K7-F1
#
_entry.id   AF-A0A3E0K8K7-F1
#
_cell.length_a   1.000
_cell.length_b   1.000
_cell.length_c   1.000
_cell.angle_alpha   90.00
_cell.angle_beta   90.00
_cell.angle_gamma   90.00
#
_symmetry.space_group_name_H-M   'P 1'
#
loop_
_entity.id
_entity.type
_entity.pdbx_description
1 polymer ?
#
loop_
_entity_poly.entity_id
_entity_poly.type
_entity_poly.pdbx_seq_one_letter_code
_entity_poly.pdbx_strand_id
1 'polypeptide(L)'
;MKKEDFVKELQFLHKNLSHYLTYWPAGKEGWKPAENSFSLLELACHLYHLPGDYALILGGKLKELEEKSTGEREEKGADDLRAVLDHGMAALFSAMASLSDEEWETKRFPCPFYPSATAKKHLFQLITHMHHHRGQFHLYLKQLGQPVDTGTVYYGQTEEQFS
;
A
#
# COMPACT_ATOMS: atom_id res chain seq x y z
N MET A 1 14.20 -13.42 -6.31
CA MET A 1 13.85 -12.07 -6.78
C MET A 1 15.00 -11.13 -6.50
N LYS A 2 15.43 -10.42 -7.53
CA LYS A 2 16.40 -9.33 -7.42
C LYS A 2 15.70 -8.06 -6.94
N LYS A 3 16.45 -7.07 -6.45
CA LYS A 3 15.91 -5.79 -5.94
C LYS A 3 15.04 -5.08 -6.99
N GLU A 4 15.41 -5.18 -8.26
CA GLU A 4 14.67 -4.58 -9.39
C GLU A 4 13.28 -5.19 -9.58
N ASP A 5 13.10 -6.48 -9.25
CA ASP A 5 11.80 -7.14 -9.35
C ASP A 5 10.80 -6.55 -8.34
N PHE A 6 11.28 -6.23 -7.13
CA PHE A 6 10.45 -5.55 -6.12
C PHE A 6 10.08 -4.14 -6.55
N VAL A 7 11.01 -3.39 -7.17
CA VAL A 7 10.74 -2.04 -7.69
C VAL A 7 9.65 -2.07 -8.74
N LYS A 8 9.71 -3.01 -9.70
CA LYS A 8 8.69 -3.15 -10.75
C LYS A 8 7.31 -3.46 -10.18
N GLU A 9 7.23 -4.38 -9.22
CA GLU A 9 5.96 -4.74 -8.59
C GLU A 9 5.37 -3.57 -7.80
N LEU A 10 6.20 -2.84 -7.05
CA LEU A 10 5.77 -1.64 -6.35
C LEU A 10 5.30 -0.55 -7.33
N GLN A 11 5.97 -0.33 -8.45
CA GLN A 11 5.52 0.61 -9.48
C GLN A 11 4.16 0.20 -10.08
N PHE A 12 3.93 -1.09 -10.28
CA PHE A 12 2.61 -1.60 -10.69
C PHE A 12 1.55 -1.32 -9.62
N LEU A 13 1.82 -1.69 -8.36
CA LEU A 13 0.91 -1.43 -7.24
C LEU A 13 0.60 0.05 -7.06
N HIS A 14 1.58 0.94 -7.25
CA HIS A 14 1.39 2.39 -7.20
C HIS A 14 0.35 2.84 -8.24
N LYS A 15 0.60 2.53 -9.52
CA LYS A 15 -0.30 2.91 -10.61
C LYS A 15 -1.70 2.32 -10.42
N ASN A 16 -1.76 1.06 -10.00
CA ASN A 16 -3.02 0.35 -9.87
C ASN A 16 -3.85 0.87 -8.68
N LEU A 17 -3.23 1.17 -7.53
CA LEU A 17 -3.94 1.80 -6.41
C LEU A 17 -4.39 3.23 -6.76
N SER A 18 -3.55 4.01 -7.46
CA SER A 18 -3.95 5.33 -7.95
C SER A 18 -5.15 5.28 -8.90
N HIS A 19 -5.24 4.23 -9.73
CA HIS A 19 -6.43 3.94 -10.55
C HIS A 19 -7.63 3.61 -9.66
N TYR A 20 -7.49 2.72 -8.68
CA TYR A 20 -8.62 2.35 -7.80
C TYR A 20 -9.30 3.57 -7.16
N LEU A 21 -8.54 4.62 -6.82
CA LEU A 21 -9.10 5.87 -6.31
C LEU A 21 -10.00 6.63 -7.29
N THR A 22 -9.93 6.37 -8.61
CA THR A 22 -10.87 6.96 -9.59
C THR A 22 -12.29 6.40 -9.44
N TYR A 23 -12.44 5.27 -8.74
CA TYR A 23 -13.73 4.66 -8.42
C TYR A 23 -14.18 4.98 -6.99
N TRP A 24 -13.61 6.00 -6.34
CA TRP A 24 -13.94 6.34 -4.97
C TRP A 24 -15.44 6.67 -4.83
N PRO A 25 -16.19 5.93 -3.99
CA PRO A 25 -17.61 6.18 -3.78
C PRO A 25 -17.79 7.26 -2.70
N ALA A 26 -17.69 8.53 -3.10
CA ALA A 26 -17.83 9.68 -2.19
C ALA A 26 -19.10 9.59 -1.33
N GLY A 27 -18.97 9.88 -0.04
CA GLY A 27 -20.07 9.78 0.94
C GLY A 27 -20.26 8.37 1.51
N LYS A 28 -19.37 7.42 1.19
CA LYS A 28 -19.35 6.05 1.73
C LYS A 28 -18.13 5.76 2.59
N GLU A 29 -17.42 6.79 3.05
CA GLU A 29 -16.21 6.70 3.89
C GLU A 29 -16.42 5.77 5.09
N GLY A 30 -17.57 5.88 5.76
CA GLY A 30 -17.94 5.08 6.92
C GLY A 30 -18.58 3.71 6.63
N TRP A 31 -18.79 3.35 5.36
CA TRP A 31 -19.42 2.07 5.00
C TRP A 31 -18.49 0.89 5.32
N LYS A 32 -19.06 -0.20 5.82
CA LYS A 32 -18.35 -1.46 6.10
C LYS A 32 -19.18 -2.66 5.63
N PRO A 33 -18.55 -3.76 5.18
CA PRO A 33 -19.27 -4.96 4.74
C PRO A 33 -19.83 -5.79 5.92
N ALA A 34 -19.27 -5.62 7.11
CA ALA A 34 -19.71 -6.25 8.35
C ALA A 34 -19.23 -5.42 9.55
N GLU A 35 -19.88 -5.57 10.70
CA GLU A 35 -19.60 -4.80 11.92
C GLU A 35 -18.13 -4.85 12.37
N ASN A 36 -17.50 -6.03 12.28
CA ASN A 36 -16.12 -6.28 12.68
C ASN A 36 -15.08 -6.03 11.56
N SER A 37 -15.47 -5.29 10.52
CA SER A 37 -14.58 -4.91 9.43
C SER A 37 -14.21 -3.43 9.53
N PHE A 38 -13.06 -3.08 8.96
CA PHE A 38 -12.74 -1.70 8.65
C PHE A 38 -13.87 -1.07 7.82
N SER A 39 -14.12 0.21 8.05
CA SER A 39 -14.83 1.05 7.08
C SER A 39 -14.02 1.19 5.79
N LEU A 40 -14.65 1.70 4.73
CA LEU A 40 -14.00 1.99 3.46
C LEU A 40 -12.77 2.88 3.66
N LEU A 41 -12.93 3.97 4.42
CA LEU A 41 -11.85 4.92 4.68
C LEU A 41 -10.77 4.30 5.57
N GLU A 42 -11.14 3.54 6.60
CA GLU A 42 -10.15 2.85 7.46
C GLU A 42 -9.30 1.85 6.67
N LEU A 43 -9.94 1.02 5.82
CA LEU A 43 -9.23 0.07 4.97
C LEU A 43 -8.31 0.78 3.96
N ALA A 44 -8.80 1.85 3.34
CA ALA A 44 -8.02 2.63 2.39
C ALA A 44 -6.83 3.31 3.09
N CYS A 45 -7.04 3.95 4.24
CA CYS A 45 -5.95 4.54 5.01
C CYS A 45 -4.90 3.48 5.36
N HIS A 46 -5.33 2.32 5.88
CA HIS A 46 -4.42 1.23 6.20
C HIS A 46 -3.60 0.78 4.99
N LEU A 47 -4.24 0.53 3.85
CA LEU A 47 -3.57 0.08 2.61
C LEU A 47 -2.60 1.13 2.04
N TYR A 48 -3.00 2.39 1.98
CA TYR A 48 -2.26 3.44 1.26
C TYR A 48 -1.05 3.94 2.07
N HIS A 49 -1.05 3.77 3.40
CA HIS A 49 0.09 4.09 4.25
C HIS A 49 1.20 3.05 4.26
N LEU A 50 0.92 1.79 3.87
CA LEU A 50 1.89 0.69 3.96
C LEU A 50 3.27 1.01 3.35
N PRO A 51 3.39 1.66 2.17
CA PRO A 51 4.70 1.99 1.63
C PRO A 51 5.52 2.93 2.54
N GLY A 52 4.88 3.96 3.11
CA GLY A 52 5.52 4.89 4.03
C GLY A 52 5.94 4.21 5.34
N ASP A 53 5.09 3.34 5.88
CA ASP A 53 5.39 2.58 7.09
C ASP A 53 6.61 1.66 6.89
N TYR A 54 6.68 0.98 5.75
CA TYR A 54 7.83 0.14 5.41
C TYR A 54 9.09 0.98 5.09
N ALA A 55 8.94 2.20 4.57
CA ALA A 55 10.07 3.12 4.42
C ALA A 55 10.69 3.46 5.78
N LEU A 56 9.88 3.66 6.82
CA LEU A 56 10.35 3.89 8.19
C LEU A 56 11.06 2.66 8.77
N ILE A 57 10.54 1.46 8.51
CA ILE A 57 11.19 0.19 8.92
C ILE A 57 12.58 0.09 8.31
N LEU A 58 12.71 0.29 6.99
CA LEU A 58 14.00 0.22 6.30
C LEU A 58 14.93 1.40 6.66
N GLY A 59 14.37 2.53 7.08
CA GLY A 59 15.12 3.65 7.63
C GLY A 59 15.52 3.48 9.11
N GLY A 60 15.11 2.41 9.78
CA GLY A 60 15.37 2.18 11.21
C GLY A 60 14.62 3.13 12.15
N LYS A 61 13.52 3.74 11.70
CA LYS A 61 12.77 4.79 12.41
C LYS A 61 11.53 4.24 13.13
N LEU A 62 11.70 3.25 14.00
CA LEU A 62 10.57 2.56 14.63
C LEU A 62 9.73 3.43 15.56
N LYS A 63 10.34 4.42 16.23
CA LYS A 63 9.60 5.36 17.08
C LYS A 63 8.62 6.21 16.26
N GLU A 64 9.07 6.71 15.11
CA GLU A 64 8.21 7.49 14.19
C GLU A 64 7.07 6.62 13.62
N LEU A 65 7.34 5.34 13.34
CA LEU A 65 6.33 4.39 12.94
C LEU A 65 5.26 4.20 14.03
N GLU A 66 5.66 4.02 15.29
CA GLU A 66 4.74 3.86 16.42
C GLU A 66 3.87 5.10 16.64
N GLU A 67 4.47 6.29 16.57
CA GLU A 67 3.75 7.57 16.68
C GLU A 67 2.70 7.71 15.57
N LYS A 68 3.03 7.36 14.32
CA LYS A 68 2.07 7.38 13.19
C LYS A 68 0.99 6.30 13.28
N SER A 69 1.31 5.15 13.88
CA SER A 69 0.37 4.04 14.04
C SER A 69 -0.76 4.35 15.03
N THR A 70 -0.48 5.25 15.98
CA THR A 70 -1.38 5.60 17.09
C THR A 70 -2.01 6.98 16.95
N GLY A 71 -1.50 7.80 16.03
CA GLY A 71 -2.06 9.12 15.72
C GLY A 71 -3.39 9.04 14.98
N GLU A 72 -4.17 10.13 15.08
CA GLU A 72 -5.35 10.32 14.25
C GLU A 72 -4.95 10.47 12.78
N ARG A 73 -5.68 9.79 11.91
CA ARG A 73 -5.55 9.86 10.46
C ARG A 73 -6.40 11.03 9.96
N GLU A 74 -5.80 11.92 9.17
CA GLU A 74 -6.48 13.14 8.70
C GLU A 74 -7.16 12.96 7.34
N GLU A 75 -6.91 11.85 6.66
CA GLU A 75 -7.41 11.59 5.30
C GLU A 75 -8.94 11.51 5.28
N LYS A 76 -9.55 12.20 4.32
CA LYS A 76 -11.02 12.29 4.19
C LYS A 76 -11.55 11.64 2.91
N GLY A 77 -10.67 11.25 1.99
CA GLY A 77 -11.08 10.66 0.73
C GLY A 77 -9.94 10.48 -0.26
N ALA A 78 -10.30 10.32 -1.53
CA ALA A 78 -9.39 9.90 -2.58
C ALA A 78 -8.14 10.80 -2.78
N ASP A 79 -8.30 12.12 -2.74
CA ASP A 79 -7.17 13.03 -3.00
C ASP A 79 -6.11 12.97 -1.90
N ASP A 80 -6.54 12.91 -0.63
CA ASP A 80 -5.64 12.75 0.51
C ASP A 80 -4.92 11.39 0.43
N LEU A 81 -5.66 10.32 0.15
CA LEU A 81 -5.10 8.98 -0.01
C LEU A 81 -4.09 8.90 -1.15
N ARG A 82 -4.32 9.61 -2.27
CA ARG A 82 -3.36 9.69 -3.37
C ARG A 82 -2.06 10.35 -2.93
N ALA A 83 -2.14 11.48 -2.23
CA ALA A 83 -0.98 12.16 -1.70
C ALA A 83 -0.19 11.28 -0.71
N VAL A 84 -0.88 10.55 0.17
CA VAL A 84 -0.28 9.58 1.09
C VAL A 84 0.50 8.50 0.33
N LEU A 85 -0.12 7.89 -0.69
CA LEU A 85 0.53 6.84 -1.48
C LEU A 85 1.74 7.37 -2.24
N ASP A 86 1.63 8.53 -2.89
CA ASP A 86 2.71 9.14 -3.65
C ASP A 86 3.92 9.43 -2.75
N HIS A 87 3.69 10.05 -1.59
CA HIS A 87 4.74 10.31 -0.61
C HIS A 87 5.34 9.02 -0.02
N GLY A 88 4.49 8.05 0.34
CA GLY A 88 4.92 6.77 0.89
C GLY A 88 5.78 5.97 -0.10
N MET A 89 5.40 5.93 -1.38
CA MET A 89 6.15 5.25 -2.42
C MET A 89 7.49 5.94 -2.69
N ALA A 90 7.51 7.28 -2.76
CA ALA A 90 8.75 8.03 -2.91
C ALA A 90 9.73 7.76 -1.75
N ALA A 91 9.23 7.78 -0.50
CA ALA A 91 10.01 7.46 0.68
C ALA A 91 10.54 6.02 0.66
N LEU A 92 9.70 5.06 0.27
CA LEU A 92 10.09 3.65 0.18
C LEU A 92 11.18 3.43 -0.87
N PHE A 93 11.04 4.01 -2.06
CA PHE A 93 12.05 3.90 -3.11
C PHE A 93 13.37 4.56 -2.70
N SER A 94 13.32 5.70 -2.00
CA SER A 94 14.50 6.33 -1.41
C SER A 94 15.19 5.43 -0.39
N ALA A 95 14.42 4.84 0.53
CA ALA A 95 14.93 3.91 1.53
C ALA A 95 15.57 2.67 0.87
N MET A 96 14.91 2.08 -0.14
CA MET A 96 15.46 0.98 -0.91
C MET A 96 16.77 1.37 -1.62
N ALA A 97 16.82 2.54 -2.27
CA ALA A 97 18.00 3.02 -2.98
C ALA A 97 19.19 3.29 -2.05
N SER A 98 18.95 3.65 -0.79
CA SER A 98 20.00 3.89 0.20
C SER A 98 20.75 2.64 0.65
N LEU A 99 20.15 1.45 0.45
CA LEU A 99 20.76 0.17 0.84
C LEU A 99 21.69 -0.34 -0.26
N SER A 100 22.92 -0.67 0.11
CA SER A 100 23.83 -1.47 -0.74
C SER A 100 23.25 -2.86 -1.01
N ASP A 101 23.76 -3.57 -2.03
CA ASP A 101 23.33 -4.94 -2.34
C ASP A 101 23.63 -5.91 -1.18
N GLU A 102 24.73 -5.71 -0.47
CA GLU A 102 25.07 -6.48 0.73
C GLU A 102 24.08 -6.22 1.86
N GLU A 103 23.77 -4.96 2.16
CA GLU A 103 22.78 -4.61 3.18
C GLU A 103 21.38 -5.11 2.81
N TRP A 104 21.01 -5.04 1.54
CA TRP A 104 19.74 -5.55 1.04
C TRP A 104 19.53 -7.04 1.36
N GLU A 105 20.59 -7.85 1.21
CA GLU A 105 20.53 -9.30 1.46
C GLU A 105 20.75 -9.67 2.92
N THR A 106 21.54 -8.90 3.69
CA THR A 106 22.02 -9.34 5.01
C THR A 106 21.56 -8.49 6.20
N LYS A 107 21.40 -7.18 6.03
CA LYS A 107 21.05 -6.27 7.13
C LYS A 107 19.64 -6.58 7.59
N ARG A 108 19.47 -6.78 8.89
CA ARG A 108 18.17 -7.07 9.51
C ARG A 108 17.59 -5.82 10.13
N PHE A 109 16.34 -5.54 9.80
CA PHE A 109 15.57 -4.41 10.28
C PHE A 109 14.53 -4.93 11.29
N PRO A 110 14.50 -4.39 12.52
CA PRO A 110 13.43 -4.69 13.45
C PRO A 110 12.08 -4.14 12.94
N CYS A 111 10.97 -4.76 13.34
CA CYS A 111 9.60 -4.34 13.02
C CYS A 111 8.73 -4.69 14.24
N PRO A 112 7.75 -3.85 14.62
CA PRO A 112 6.90 -4.13 15.79
C PRO A 112 5.96 -5.33 15.60
N PHE A 113 5.62 -5.69 14.35
CA PHE A 113 4.61 -6.72 14.05
C PHE A 113 5.19 -8.09 13.71
N TYR A 114 6.46 -8.14 13.32
CA TYR A 114 7.13 -9.37 12.86
C TYR A 114 8.55 -9.46 13.43
N PRO A 115 9.14 -10.66 13.51
CA PRO A 115 10.55 -10.81 13.82
C PRO A 115 11.43 -9.96 12.90
N SER A 116 12.54 -9.45 13.45
CA SER A 116 13.55 -8.72 12.67
C SER A 116 13.95 -9.51 11.42
N ALA A 117 13.95 -8.87 10.26
CA ALA A 117 14.09 -9.52 8.98
C ALA A 117 14.91 -8.66 8.00
N THR A 118 15.42 -9.28 6.93
CA THR A 118 16.16 -8.56 5.90
C THR A 118 15.27 -7.62 5.10
N ALA A 119 15.85 -6.61 4.42
CA ALA A 119 15.08 -5.71 3.56
C ALA A 119 14.24 -6.50 2.55
N LYS A 120 14.86 -7.46 1.86
CA LYS A 120 14.19 -8.37 0.93
C LYS A 120 12.96 -9.08 1.52
N LYS A 121 13.05 -9.57 2.76
CA LYS A 121 11.93 -10.24 3.42
C LYS A 121 10.82 -9.26 3.79
N HIS A 122 11.16 -8.07 4.27
CA HIS A 122 10.20 -7.01 4.53
C HIS A 122 9.47 -6.56 3.27
N LEU A 123 10.17 -6.33 2.16
CA LEU A 123 9.52 -5.94 0.90
C LEU A 123 8.60 -7.05 0.35
N PHE A 124 8.98 -8.31 0.52
CA PHE A 124 8.08 -9.42 0.17
C PHE A 124 6.80 -9.40 1.01
N GLN A 125 6.93 -9.11 2.32
CA GLN A 125 5.78 -8.98 3.22
C GLN A 125 4.91 -7.78 2.83
N LEU A 126 5.51 -6.62 2.55
CA LEU A 126 4.80 -5.43 2.07
C LEU A 126 3.98 -5.72 0.82
N ILE A 127 4.60 -6.26 -0.23
CA ILE A 127 3.91 -6.53 -1.50
C ILE A 127 2.73 -7.49 -1.28
N THR A 128 2.95 -8.57 -0.53
CA THR A 128 1.88 -9.51 -0.18
C THR A 128 0.75 -8.83 0.59
N HIS A 129 1.10 -7.95 1.53
CA HIS A 129 0.16 -7.19 2.37
C HIS A 129 -0.66 -6.20 1.54
N MET A 130 -0.01 -5.50 0.61
CA MET A 130 -0.66 -4.59 -0.32
C MET A 130 -1.63 -5.34 -1.26
N HIS A 131 -1.23 -6.47 -1.86
CA HIS A 131 -2.15 -7.25 -2.68
C HIS A 131 -3.35 -7.77 -1.89
N HIS A 132 -3.13 -8.21 -0.65
CA HIS A 132 -4.20 -8.69 0.23
C HIS A 132 -5.25 -7.60 0.48
N HIS A 133 -4.84 -6.44 0.98
CA HIS A 133 -5.79 -5.36 1.28
C HIS A 133 -6.33 -4.68 0.02
N ARG A 134 -5.58 -4.67 -1.09
CA ARG A 134 -6.11 -4.26 -2.39
C ARG A 134 -7.26 -5.16 -2.85
N GLY A 135 -7.15 -6.48 -2.64
CA GLY A 135 -8.23 -7.42 -2.94
C GLY A 135 -9.48 -7.15 -2.10
N GLN A 136 -9.30 -6.81 -0.81
CA GLN A 136 -10.41 -6.37 0.04
C GLN A 136 -11.02 -5.05 -0.46
N PHE A 137 -10.19 -4.07 -0.78
CA PHE A 137 -10.64 -2.77 -1.29
C PHE A 137 -11.43 -2.92 -2.60
N HIS A 138 -10.97 -3.77 -3.52
CA HIS A 138 -11.70 -4.14 -4.72
C HIS A 138 -13.10 -4.67 -4.41
N LEU A 139 -13.22 -5.58 -3.44
CA LEU A 139 -14.51 -6.14 -3.06
C LEU A 139 -15.43 -5.07 -2.45
N TYR A 140 -14.90 -4.15 -1.65
CA TYR A 140 -15.67 -3.05 -1.06
C TYR A 140 -16.27 -2.18 -2.16
N LEU A 141 -15.44 -1.77 -3.13
CA LEU A 141 -15.89 -1.01 -4.28
C LEU A 141 -16.95 -1.76 -5.10
N LYS A 142 -16.75 -3.07 -5.32
CA LYS A 142 -17.72 -3.92 -6.03
C LYS A 142 -19.07 -3.99 -5.32
N GLN A 143 -19.07 -4.15 -4.00
CA GLN A 143 -20.29 -4.18 -3.18
C GLN A 143 -21.01 -2.83 -3.13
N LEU A 144 -20.26 -1.73 -3.22
CA LEU A 144 -20.79 -0.36 -3.35
C LEU A 144 -21.24 -0.02 -4.78
N GLY A 145 -21.25 -0.99 -5.69
CA GLY A 145 -21.75 -0.84 -7.06
C GLY A 145 -20.79 -0.10 -8.01
N GLN A 146 -19.53 0.08 -7.62
CA GLN A 146 -18.54 0.72 -8.49
C GLN A 146 -18.16 -0.21 -9.65
N PRO A 147 -17.87 0.34 -10.85
CA PRO A 147 -17.60 -0.43 -12.06
C PRO A 147 -16.17 -0.99 -12.09
N VAL A 148 -15.79 -1.73 -11.04
CA VAL A 148 -14.53 -2.46 -10.95
C VAL A 148 -14.70 -3.91 -11.38
N ASP A 149 -13.68 -4.47 -12.02
CA ASP A 149 -13.68 -5.83 -12.54
C ASP A 149 -12.28 -6.47 -12.50
N THR A 150 -12.16 -7.66 -13.07
CA THR A 150 -10.88 -8.37 -13.19
C THR A 150 -9.83 -7.53 -13.93
N GLY A 151 -10.23 -6.74 -14.93
CA GLY A 151 -9.30 -5.85 -15.63
C GLY A 151 -8.77 -4.74 -14.73
N THR A 152 -9.60 -4.22 -13.83
CA THR A 152 -9.17 -3.26 -12.79
C THR A 152 -8.10 -3.87 -11.87
N VAL A 153 -8.18 -5.17 -11.58
CA VAL A 153 -7.21 -5.88 -10.70
C VAL A 153 -5.85 -6.06 -11.38
N TYR A 154 -5.83 -6.43 -12.66
CA TYR A 154 -4.62 -6.93 -13.32
C TYR A 154 -4.01 -5.98 -14.36
N TYR A 155 -4.81 -5.11 -15.00
CA TYR A 155 -4.36 -4.33 -16.15
C TYR A 155 -4.28 -2.82 -15.88
N GLY A 156 -5.02 -2.29 -14.89
CA GLY A 156 -5.10 -0.83 -14.68
C GLY A 156 -5.79 -0.13 -15.86
N GLN A 157 -5.59 1.19 -16.05
CA GLN A 157 -6.14 1.93 -17.19
C GLN A 157 -5.41 1.48 -18.44
N THR A 158 -5.88 0.40 -19.03
CA THR A 158 -5.53 0.00 -20.39
C THR A 158 -6.83 -0.16 -21.15
N GLU A 159 -7.35 0.95 -21.67
CA GLU A 159 -8.39 0.92 -22.70
C GLU A 159 -7.90 0.18 -23.97
N GLU A 160 -6.59 -0.05 -24.13
CA GLU A 160 -6.00 -0.58 -25.36
C GLU A 160 -5.85 -2.11 -25.44
N GLN A 161 -6.17 -2.90 -24.40
CA GLN A 161 -5.83 -4.33 -24.42
C GLN A 161 -6.90 -5.29 -24.98
N PHE A 162 -8.11 -4.80 -25.32
CA PHE A 162 -9.19 -5.66 -25.82
C PHE A 162 -10.04 -5.07 -26.96
N SER A 163 -9.51 -4.10 -27.72
CA SER A 163 -10.12 -3.63 -28.97
C SER A 163 -9.55 -4.32 -30.20
#